data_AF-A0A358Y754-F1
#
_entry.id   AF-A0A358Y754-F1
#
_cell.length_a   1.000
_cell.length_b   1.000
_cell.length_c   1.000
_cell.angle_alpha   90.00
_cell.angle_beta   90.00
_cell.angle_gamma   90.00
#
_symmetry.space_group_name_H-M   'P 1'
#
loop_
_entity.id
_entity.type
_entity.pdbx_description
1 polymer ?
#
loop_
_entity_poly.entity_id
_entity_poly.type
_entity_poly.pdbx_seq_one_letter_code
_entity_poly.pdbx_strand_id
1 'polypeptide(L)' 'MGIMSILGLMEETKNTVLHRGHNVKNWLVLGNDCYALECSDCKKTVMIKEHPLPNEIKVSGEALAVNCVKPVKEKKLRKK' A
#
# COMPACT_ATOMS: atom_id res chain seq x y z
N MET A 1 15.88 -21.16 6.03
CA MET A 1 14.79 -20.25 6.40
C MET A 1 13.93 -20.04 5.16
N GLY A 2 12.71 -20.54 5.20
CA GLY A 2 11.87 -20.80 4.02
C GLY A 2 11.56 -19.55 3.22
N ILE A 3 11.69 -19.69 1.90
CA ILE A 3 10.87 -19.16 0.81
C ILE A 3 9.44 -18.71 1.20
N MET A 4 9.32 -17.71 2.07
CA MET A 4 8.19 -16.79 2.03
C MET A 4 8.37 -16.01 0.73
N SER A 5 7.95 -16.63 -0.37
CA SER A 5 7.92 -16.03 -1.70
C SER A 5 7.34 -14.64 -1.55
N ILE A 6 8.00 -13.63 -2.11
CA ILE A 6 7.58 -12.22 -2.03
C ILE A 6 6.08 -12.03 -2.30
N LEU A 7 5.50 -12.90 -3.13
CA LEU A 7 4.07 -13.03 -3.40
C LEU A 7 3.20 -13.20 -2.15
N GLY A 8 3.61 -14.03 -1.18
CA GLY A 8 2.90 -14.19 0.09
C GLY A 8 2.93 -12.90 0.91
N LEU A 9 4.11 -12.26 0.99
CA LEU A 9 4.26 -10.97 1.67
C LEU A 9 3.41 -9.87 1.00
N MET A 10 3.35 -9.87 -0.33
CA MET A 10 2.50 -8.97 -1.12
C MET A 10 1.01 -9.21 -0.84
N GLU A 11 0.58 -10.47 -0.74
CA GLU A 11 -0.79 -10.82 -0.41
C GLU A 11 -1.18 -10.41 1.02
N GLU A 12 -0.35 -10.74 2.01
CA GLU A 12 -0.56 -10.35 3.41
C GLU A 12 -0.61 -8.83 3.57
N THR A 13 0.30 -8.12 2.91
CA THR A 13 0.33 -6.65 2.92
C THR A 13 -0.92 -6.08 2.29
N LYS A 14 -1.35 -6.61 1.12
CA LYS A 14 -2.57 -6.17 0.45
C LYS A 14 -3.80 -6.40 1.32
N ASN A 15 -3.93 -7.57 1.94
CA ASN A 15 -5.04 -7.89 2.84
C ASN A 15 -5.07 -6.97 4.06
N THR A 16 -3.92 -6.67 4.65
CA THR A 16 -3.82 -5.73 5.78
C THR A 16 -4.27 -4.32 5.39
N VAL A 17 -3.84 -3.86 4.21
CA VAL A 17 -4.20 -2.54 3.68
C VAL A 17 -5.70 -2.47 3.35
N LEU A 18 -6.27 -3.53 2.76
CA LEU A 18 -7.71 -3.66 2.53
C LEU A 18 -8.51 -3.69 3.83
N HIS A 19 -8.05 -4.43 4.84
CA HIS A 19 -8.69 -4.53 6.16
C HIS A 19 -8.72 -3.18 6.89
N ARG A 20 -7.73 -2.31 6.64
CA ARG A 20 -7.69 -0.91 7.12
C ARG A 20 -8.57 0.05 6.32
N GLY A 21 -9.32 -0.45 5.34
CA GLY A 21 -10.28 0.29 4.53
C GLY A 21 -9.67 1.05 3.36
N HIS A 22 -8.42 0.79 2.99
CA HIS A 22 -7.79 1.39 1.81
C HIS A 22 -8.24 0.69 0.54
N ASN A 23 -8.49 1.48 -0.50
CA ASN A 23 -8.88 0.99 -1.82
C ASN A 23 -7.66 0.94 -2.74
N VAL A 24 -7.12 -0.25 -2.91
CA VAL A 24 -5.85 -0.48 -3.59
C VAL A 24 -6.04 -1.45 -4.75
N LYS A 25 -5.51 -1.12 -5.92
CA LYS A 25 -5.75 -1.87 -7.16
C LYS A 25 -4.62 -2.86 -7.46
N ASN A 26 -3.56 -2.35 -8.10
CA ASN A 26 -2.42 -3.13 -8.56
C ASN A 26 -1.14 -2.68 -7.85
N TRP A 27 -0.23 -3.64 -7.71
CA TRP A 27 1.16 -3.35 -7.36
C TRP A 27 1.84 -2.67 -8.55
N LEU A 28 2.49 -1.55 -8.29
CA LEU A 28 3.47 -0.91 -9.16
C LEU A 28 4.83 -1.57 -8.93
N VAL A 29 5.40 -2.14 -9.98
CA VAL A 29 6.77 -2.67 -9.96
C VAL A 29 7.71 -1.51 -10.27
N LEU A 30 8.52 -1.10 -9.30
CA LEU A 30 9.46 0.02 -9.45
C LEU A 30 10.82 -0.42 -10.00
N GLY A 31 11.05 -1.73 -10.12
CA GLY A 31 12.34 -2.33 -10.50
C GLY A 31 13.20 -2.68 -9.28
N ASN A 32 14.20 -3.53 -9.48
CA ASN A 32 15.11 -3.99 -8.42
C ASN A 32 14.37 -4.63 -7.22
N ASP A 33 13.36 -5.44 -7.53
CA ASP A 33 12.50 -6.16 -6.58
C ASP A 33 11.79 -5.26 -5.56
N CYS A 34 11.52 -4.02 -5.97
CA CYS A 34 10.72 -3.05 -5.24
C CYS A 34 9.29 -2.99 -5.81
N TYR A 35 8.31 -3.13 -4.92
CA TYR A 35 6.89 -3.09 -5.25
C TYR A 35 6.21 -2.00 -4.43
N ALA A 36 5.42 -1.15 -5.07
CA ALA A 36 4.64 -0.11 -4.41
C ALA A 36 3.16 -0.31 -4.66
N LEU A 37 2.32 0.15 -3.75
CA LEU A 37 0.87 0.07 -3.86
C LEU A 37 0.27 1.31 -3.24
N GLU A 38 -0.61 1.97 -4.00
CA GLU A 38 -1.20 3.26 -3.66
C GLU A 38 -2.71 3.12 -3.48
N CYS A 39 -3.23 3.71 -2.40
CA CYS A 39 -4.66 3.83 -2.18
C CYS A 39 -5.26 4.91 -3.09
N SER A 40 -6.23 4.53 -3.92
CA SER A 40 -6.90 5.47 -4.83
C SER A 40 -7.73 6.54 -4.12
N ASP A 41 -8.17 6.28 -2.89
CA ASP A 41 -9.00 7.20 -2.11
C ASP A 41 -8.15 8.21 -1.31
N CYS A 42 -7.20 7.73 -0.50
CA CYS A 42 -6.42 8.60 0.39
C CYS A 42 -4.98 8.88 -0.08
N LYS A 43 -4.56 8.33 -1.23
CA LYS A 43 -3.22 8.44 -1.82
C LYS A 43 -2.05 7.95 -0.94
N LYS A 44 -2.34 7.29 0.18
CA LYS A 44 -1.32 6.66 1.02
C LYS A 44 -0.72 5.48 0.29
N THR A 45 0.56 5.30 0.46
CA THR A 45 1.33 4.26 -0.22
C THR A 45 1.85 3.21 0.76
N VAL A 46 2.12 2.03 0.21
CA VAL A 46 2.91 0.98 0.82
C VAL A 46 3.95 0.50 -0.18
N MET A 47 5.12 0.14 0.33
CA MET A 47 6.26 -0.32 -0.43
C MET A 47 6.80 -1.60 0.20
N ILE A 48 7.13 -2.55 -0.65
CA ILE A 48 7.77 -3.81 -0.32
C ILE A 48 9.11 -3.83 -1.06
N LYS A 49 10.18 -4.20 -0.36
CA LYS A 49 11.50 -4.47 -0.93
C LYS A 49 11.83 -5.93 -0.68
N GLU A 50 12.07 -6.71 -1.73
CA GLU A 50 12.46 -8.11 -1.57
C GLU A 50 13.85 -8.24 -0.92
N HIS A 51 14.78 -7.40 -1.37
CA HIS A 51 16.15 -7.28 -0.90
C HIS A 51 16.39 -5.93 -0.21
N PRO A 52 15.90 -5.73 1.03
CA PRO A 52 16.21 -4.52 1.79
C PRO A 52 17.72 -4.49 2.12
N LEU A 53 18.32 -3.30 2.08
CA LEU A 53 19.63 -3.08 2.69
C LEU A 53 19.55 -3.36 4.20
N PRO A 54 20.68 -3.64 4.90
CA PRO A 54 20.68 -4.02 6.31
C PRO A 54 20.01 -3.01 7.28
N ASN A 55 19.82 -1.76 6.85
CA ASN A 55 19.14 -0.72 7.62
C ASN A 55 17.73 -0.38 7.09
N GLU A 56 17.22 -1.16 6.14
CA GLU A 56 15.92 -0.93 5.52
C GLU A 56 14.90 -1.99 5.93
N ILE A 57 13.64 -1.57 5.96
CA ILE A 57 12.52 -2.43 6.36
C ILE A 57 11.93 -3.07 5.11
N LYS A 58 11.68 -4.38 5.18
CA LYS A 58 11.14 -5.17 4.06
C LYS A 58 9.78 -4.68 3.57
N VAL A 59 8.95 -4.17 4.48
CA VAL A 59 7.65 -3.57 4.18
C VAL A 59 7.55 -2.24 4.92
N SER A 60 7.25 -1.17 4.20
CA SER A 60 7.15 0.18 4.72
C SER A 60 5.97 0.89 4.09
N GLY A 61 5.23 1.71 4.83
CA GLY A 61 4.13 2.47 4.21
C GLY A 61 3.13 3.05 5.19
N GLU A 62 2.67 4.26 4.88
CA GLU A 62 1.63 4.92 5.67
C GLU A 62 0.30 4.15 5.62
N ALA A 63 0.00 3.48 4.50
CA ALA A 63 -1.21 2.66 4.38
C ALA A 63 -1.25 1.48 5.39
N LEU A 64 -0.09 1.05 5.90
CA LEU A 64 0.04 0.04 6.96
C LEU A 64 0.05 0.61 8.37
N ALA A 65 0.28 1.91 8.55
CA ALA A 65 0.33 2.53 9.87
C ALA A 65 -1.03 3.12 10.26
N VAL A 66 -1.75 3.70 9.29
CA VAL A 66 -2.97 4.46 9.53
C VAL A 66 -4.16 3.94 8.73
N ASN A 67 -5.37 4.12 9.26
CA ASN A 67 -6.60 3.77 8.56
C ASN A 67 -6.83 4.68 7.35
N CYS A 68 -7.61 4.19 6.38
CA CYS A 68 -8.00 4.99 5.24
C CYS A 68 -8.93 6.11 5.69
N VAL A 69 -8.45 7.34 5.59
CA VAL A 69 -9.28 8.53 5.73
C VAL A 69 -9.71 8.89 4.33
N LYS A 70 -10.93 8.48 3.95
CA LYS A 70 -11.49 8.88 2.67
C LYS A 70 -11.60 10.41 2.67
N PRO A 71 -11.06 11.11 1.67
CA PRO A 71 -11.31 12.53 1.55
C PRO A 71 -12.82 12.68 1.40
N VAL A 72 -13.44 13.35 2.37
CA VAL A 72 -14.83 13.77 2.26
C VAL A 72 -14.86 14.65 1.02
N LYS A 73 -15.34 14.13 -0.10
CA LYS A 73 -15.65 14.95 -1.26
C LYS A 73 -16.75 15.87 -0.77
N GLU A 74 -16.38 17.08 -0.32
CA GLU A 74 -17.32 18.17 -0.20
C GLU A 74 -18.01 18.24 -1.56
N LYS A 75 -19.27 17.82 -1.58
CA LYS A 75 -20.13 17.94 -2.75
C LYS A 75 -20.06 19.41 -3.12
N LYS A 76 -19.32 19.75 -4.19
CA LYS A 76 -19.44 21.07 -4.82
C LYS A 76 -20.93 21.21 -5.12
N LEU A 77 -21.61 22.02 -4.31
CA LEU A 77 -22.96 22.48 -4.55
C LEU A 77 -22.93 23.06 -5.96
N ARG A 78 -23.43 22.33 -6.96
CA ARG A 78 -23.74 22.90 -8.27
C ARG A 78 -24.82 23.94 -7.98
N LYS A 79 -24.42 25.22 -7.93
CA LYS A 79 -25.36 26.33 -7.89
C LYS A 79 -26.27 26.20 -9.11
N LYS A 80 -27.55 26.34 -8.81
CA LYS A 80 -28.73 26.20 -9.67
C LYS A 80 -28.69 27.18 -10.84
#